data_AF-A0A348AHC6-F1
#
_entry.id   AF-A0A348AHC6-F1
#
_cell.length_a   1.000
_cell.length_b   1.000
_cell.length_c   1.000
_cell.angle_alpha   90.00
_cell.angle_beta   90.00
_cell.angle_gamma   90.00
#
_symmetry.space_group_name_H-M   'P 1'
#
loop_
_entity.id
_entity.type
_entity.pdbx_description
1 polymer ?
#
loop_
_entity_poly.entity_id
_entity_poly.type
_entity_poly.pdbx_seq_one_letter_code
_entity_poly.pdbx_strand_id
1 'polypeptide(L)'
;MQQNPFLLSLLFILVIVPGVCWLGYRILAKWHPFYTMRPVRIFYWSVTGLSLAIILLSRRFRPAESLTGEFIRGLLYVSYTWIIGLLLLMALLFLLHITRDTAKRFCKAKAAAVNGNGYEGITRRQFIQGVAAAVPALPFTGSGFGIFNGDREIVLSRHEIHLPGLPPEFDRLKVAQVSDAHIGPFFGMSKLERVLAMVEGEKPDFLAITGDLVDDLDLLAPTMERLNRFHALLPHGIYYCWGNHEYFRDINRIRRAVAASPVTLIENDACKVLDGNRPLFLLGVDYPWARGGANQSIVRENYFAQAARKLPAAAFPVLLAHHPDFFDNAFAAGIPLSLSGHTHGGQIAVGGKSIFPVQYKYMRGMYRNGASYGYVNVGAGHWLPFRIGCPAEVAVFTLRSGDLGGKVGLKVDKECGSQVAGFHINSGIVPGGNSIADG
;
A
#
# COMPACT_ATOMS: atom_id res chain seq x y z
N MET A 1 7.60 1.67 28.21
CA MET A 1 8.26 2.74 27.45
C MET A 1 7.55 2.88 26.11
N GLN A 2 6.92 4.02 25.83
CA GLN A 2 6.46 4.31 24.47
C GLN A 2 7.68 4.21 23.55
N GLN A 3 7.73 3.21 22.67
CA GLN A 3 8.64 3.33 21.55
C GLN A 3 8.09 4.49 20.72
N ASN A 4 8.68 5.67 20.86
CA ASN A 4 8.27 6.81 20.06
C ASN A 4 8.51 6.41 18.60
N PRO A 5 7.45 6.20 17.79
CA PRO A 5 7.60 5.72 16.42
C PRO A 5 8.38 6.74 15.58
N PHE A 6 8.38 8.00 15.99
CA PHE A 6 9.29 9.02 15.50
C PHE A 6 10.76 8.66 15.73
N LEU A 7 11.16 8.30 16.95
CA LEU A 7 12.54 7.91 17.29
C LEU A 7 12.96 6.62 16.57
N LEU A 8 12.08 5.63 16.45
CA LEU A 8 12.35 4.41 15.67
C LEU A 8 12.56 4.72 14.19
N SER A 9 11.69 5.54 13.59
CA SER A 9 11.83 5.92 12.19
C SER A 9 13.09 6.76 11.96
N LEU A 10 13.48 7.58 12.93
CA LEU A 10 14.70 8.39 12.89
C LEU A 10 15.94 7.49 13.02
N LEU A 11 15.93 6.52 13.93
CA LEU A 11 16.98 5.51 14.07
C LEU A 11 17.14 4.71 12.77
N PHE A 12 16.03 4.29 12.16
CA PHE A 12 16.07 3.59 10.88
C PHE A 12 16.75 4.43 9.78
N ILE A 13 16.36 5.70 9.63
CA ILE A 13 16.93 6.59 8.60
C ILE A 13 18.36 7.01 8.90
N LEU A 14 18.73 7.22 10.17
CA LEU A 14 20.06 7.73 10.55
C LEU A 14 21.10 6.64 10.77
N VAL A 15 20.69 5.40 11.02
CA VAL A 15 21.60 4.30 11.37
C VAL A 15 21.50 3.17 10.37
N ILE A 16 20.29 2.63 10.16
CA ILE A 16 20.11 1.44 9.32
C ILE A 16 20.37 1.78 7.85
N VAL A 17 19.74 2.84 7.33
CA VAL A 17 19.92 3.23 5.92
C VAL A 17 21.39 3.55 5.59
N PRO A 18 22.12 4.41 6.35
CA PRO A 18 23.54 4.65 6.12
C PRO A 18 24.39 3.39 6.25
N GLY A 19 24.08 2.51 7.21
CA GLY A 19 24.77 1.23 7.37
C GLY A 19 24.61 0.32 6.15
N VAL A 20 23.40 0.22 5.60
CA VAL A 20 23.13 -0.53 4.37
C VAL A 20 23.83 0.12 3.17
N CYS A 21 23.75 1.45 3.03
CA CYS A 21 24.45 2.18 1.97
C CYS A 21 25.97 2.01 2.07
N TRP A 22 26.54 1.98 3.28
CA TRP A 22 27.96 1.76 3.52
C TRP A 22 28.38 0.34 3.13
N LEU A 23 27.62 -0.67 3.58
CA LEU A 23 27.89 -2.06 3.22
C LEU A 23 27.80 -2.25 1.69
N GLY A 24 26.84 -1.59 1.04
CA GLY A 24 26.59 -1.70 -0.40
C GLY A 24 27.77 -1.12 -1.17
N TYR A 25 28.21 0.07 -0.75
CA TYR A 25 29.42 0.69 -1.27
C TYR A 25 30.66 -0.21 -1.10
N ARG A 26 30.85 -0.87 0.06
CA ARG A 26 31.98 -1.77 0.29
C ARG A 26 31.97 -2.96 -0.66
N ILE A 27 30.81 -3.54 -0.93
CA ILE A 27 30.66 -4.64 -1.89
C ILE A 27 30.95 -4.14 -3.31
N LEU A 28 30.37 -3.01 -3.71
CA LEU A 28 30.61 -2.40 -5.02
C LEU A 28 32.09 -2.07 -5.24
N ALA A 29 32.74 -1.42 -4.28
CA ALA A 29 34.16 -1.10 -4.34
C ALA A 29 35.06 -2.34 -4.42
N LYS A 30 34.67 -3.44 -3.77
CA LYS A 30 35.38 -4.72 -3.84
C LYS A 30 35.22 -5.39 -5.20
N TRP A 31 34.04 -5.32 -5.81
CA TRP A 31 33.73 -6.02 -7.07
C TRP A 31 34.10 -5.19 -8.30
N HIS A 32 34.09 -3.86 -8.17
CA HIS A 32 34.27 -2.91 -9.26
C HIS A 32 35.25 -1.80 -8.84
N PRO A 33 36.51 -1.83 -9.31
CA PRO A 33 37.52 -0.83 -8.95
C PRO A 33 37.11 0.62 -9.25
N PHE A 34 36.23 0.84 -10.23
CA PHE A 34 35.65 2.16 -10.55
C PHE A 34 35.09 2.90 -9.31
N TYR A 35 34.44 2.18 -8.38
CA TYR A 35 33.88 2.79 -7.16
C TYR A 35 34.94 3.19 -6.13
N THR A 36 36.20 2.78 -6.31
CA THR A 36 37.33 3.23 -5.47
C THR A 36 37.91 4.56 -5.92
N MET A 37 37.61 5.01 -7.15
CA MET A 37 38.07 6.31 -7.65
C MET A 37 37.49 7.44 -6.78
N ARG A 38 38.36 8.40 -6.41
CA ARG A 38 38.00 9.55 -5.58
C ARG A 38 36.74 10.30 -6.07
N PRO A 39 36.58 10.67 -7.35
CA PRO A 39 35.38 11.37 -7.81
C PRO A 39 34.10 10.55 -7.64
N VAL A 40 34.14 9.25 -7.94
CA VAL A 40 32.97 8.35 -7.83
C VAL A 40 32.56 8.16 -6.37
N ARG A 41 33.55 7.97 -5.48
CA ARG A 41 33.30 7.86 -4.04
C ARG A 41 32.68 9.14 -3.47
N ILE A 42 33.21 10.32 -3.85
CA ILE A 42 32.66 11.61 -3.42
C ILE A 42 31.22 11.73 -3.92
N PHE A 43 30.97 11.47 -5.21
CA PHE A 43 29.62 11.52 -5.77
C PHE A 43 28.62 10.63 -5.02
N TYR A 44 28.97 9.35 -4.80
CA TYR A 44 28.11 8.40 -4.10
C TYR A 44 27.70 8.89 -2.71
N TRP A 45 28.68 9.34 -1.92
CA TRP A 45 28.43 9.78 -0.54
C TRP A 45 27.75 11.15 -0.48
N SER A 46 28.06 12.07 -1.40
CA SER A 46 27.39 13.37 -1.51
C SER A 46 25.92 13.21 -1.88
N VAL A 47 25.60 12.40 -2.89
CA VAL A 47 24.19 12.16 -3.31
C VAL A 47 23.42 11.43 -2.21
N THR A 48 24.04 10.44 -1.55
CA THR A 48 23.40 9.71 -0.44
C THR A 48 23.14 10.63 0.75
N GLY A 49 24.14 11.42 1.16
CA GLY A 49 24.01 12.38 2.26
C GLY A 49 22.98 13.46 1.97
N LEU A 50 22.98 14.00 0.75
CA LEU A 50 21.98 14.98 0.30
C LEU A 50 20.57 14.38 0.27
N SER A 51 20.41 13.17 -0.26
CA SER A 51 19.11 12.47 -0.31
C SER A 51 18.55 12.25 1.09
N LEU A 52 19.39 11.78 2.03
CA LEU A 52 19.01 11.60 3.43
C LEU A 52 18.64 12.94 4.08
N ALA A 53 19.42 13.99 3.84
CA ALA A 53 19.12 15.33 4.35
C ALA A 53 17.78 15.84 3.83
N ILE A 54 17.49 15.71 2.53
CA ILE A 54 16.21 16.09 1.91
C ILE A 54 15.05 15.30 2.54
N ILE A 55 15.18 13.98 2.66
CA ILE A 55 14.16 13.12 3.29
C ILE A 55 13.90 13.55 4.74
N LEU A 56 14.95 13.82 5.52
CA LEU A 56 14.81 14.28 6.91
C LEU A 56 14.19 15.68 6.99
N LEU A 57 14.64 16.62 6.16
CA LEU A 57 14.12 17.99 6.13
C LEU A 57 12.67 18.04 5.70
N SER A 58 12.24 17.17 4.77
CA SER A 58 10.83 17.11 4.34
C SER A 58 9.85 16.76 5.46
N ARG A 59 10.33 16.12 6.54
CA ARG A 59 9.51 15.86 7.72
C ARG A 59 9.16 17.14 8.46
N ARG A 60 10.02 18.17 8.35
CA ARG A 60 9.85 19.48 8.99
C ARG A 60 9.29 20.56 8.06
N PHE A 61 9.69 20.51 6.79
CA PHE A 61 9.33 21.46 5.74
C PHE A 61 8.60 20.71 4.65
N ARG A 62 7.27 20.72 4.73
CA ARG A 62 6.43 19.99 3.79
C ARG A 62 6.16 20.85 2.57
N PRO A 63 6.23 20.28 1.36
CA PRO A 63 6.01 21.04 0.14
C PRO A 63 4.56 21.53 0.07
N ALA A 64 4.37 22.84 0.14
CA ALA A 64 3.09 23.48 -0.14
C ALA A 64 2.65 23.25 -1.59
N GLU A 65 1.39 23.51 -1.92
CA GLU A 65 0.93 23.55 -3.32
C GLU A 65 1.39 24.85 -4.00
N SER A 66 2.70 24.95 -4.22
CA SER A 66 3.37 26.04 -4.92
C SER A 66 4.42 25.48 -5.88
N LEU A 67 4.89 26.29 -6.82
CA LEU A 67 5.99 25.91 -7.72
C LEU A 67 7.23 25.44 -6.94
N THR A 68 7.54 26.12 -5.83
CA THR A 68 8.63 25.74 -4.92
C THR A 68 8.35 24.38 -4.26
N GLY A 69 7.10 24.11 -3.87
CA GLY A 69 6.71 22.83 -3.30
C GLY A 69 6.75 21.69 -4.32
N GLU A 70 6.36 21.92 -5.58
CA GLU A 70 6.53 20.94 -6.66
C GLU A 70 8.00 20.61 -6.93
N PHE A 71 8.87 21.62 -6.92
CA PHE A 71 10.31 21.41 -7.02
C PHE A 71 10.85 20.56 -5.85
N ILE A 72 10.44 20.87 -4.61
CA ILE A 72 10.82 20.09 -3.41
C ILE A 72 10.27 18.65 -3.50
N ARG A 73 9.05 18.44 -4.00
CA ARG A 73 8.52 17.09 -4.27
C ARG A 73 9.34 16.34 -5.31
N GLY A 74 9.75 17.00 -6.39
CA GLY A 74 10.66 16.42 -7.39
C GLY A 74 11.97 15.96 -6.76
N LEU A 75 12.60 16.81 -5.92
CA LEU A 75 13.79 16.45 -5.16
C LEU A 75 13.56 15.28 -4.21
N LEU A 76 12.39 15.21 -3.57
CA LEU A 76 12.01 14.09 -2.72
C LEU A 76 11.91 12.79 -3.52
N TYR A 77 11.21 12.77 -4.64
CA TYR A 77 11.12 11.58 -5.48
C TYR A 77 12.49 11.11 -5.96
N VAL A 78 13.39 12.02 -6.37
CA VAL A 78 14.77 11.68 -6.72
C VAL A 78 15.52 11.09 -5.53
N SER A 79 15.37 11.69 -4.35
CA SER A 79 16.02 11.21 -3.11
C SER A 79 15.52 9.82 -2.71
N TYR A 80 14.21 9.57 -2.76
CA TYR A 80 13.63 8.25 -2.50
C TYR A 80 14.04 7.24 -3.57
N THR A 81 14.10 7.63 -4.84
CA THR A 81 14.58 6.76 -5.95
C THR A 81 16.02 6.32 -5.69
N TRP A 82 16.87 7.25 -5.25
CA TRP A 82 18.25 6.94 -4.93
C TRP A 82 18.34 5.96 -3.75
N ILE A 83 17.67 6.25 -2.64
CA ILE A 83 17.75 5.42 -1.42
C ILE A 83 17.13 4.03 -1.64
N ILE A 84 15.92 3.95 -2.20
CA ILE A 84 15.26 2.68 -2.50
C ILE A 84 16.08 1.89 -3.53
N GLY A 85 16.61 2.56 -4.56
CA GLY A 85 17.51 1.94 -5.54
C GLY A 85 18.74 1.30 -4.89
N LEU A 86 19.36 1.96 -3.90
CA LEU A 86 20.49 1.39 -3.14
C LEU A 86 20.08 0.18 -2.29
N LEU A 87 18.89 0.20 -1.68
CA LEU A 87 18.37 -0.94 -0.92
C LEU A 87 18.07 -2.15 -1.83
N LEU A 88 17.45 -1.92 -2.98
CA LEU A 88 17.20 -2.94 -3.98
C LEU A 88 18.51 -3.48 -4.58
N LEU A 89 19.49 -2.60 -4.81
CA LEU A 89 20.83 -3.00 -5.25
C LEU A 89 21.52 -3.87 -4.21
N MET A 90 21.40 -3.54 -2.92
CA MET A 90 21.92 -4.40 -1.86
C MET A 90 21.30 -5.80 -1.90
N ALA A 91 19.96 -5.88 -2.00
CA ALA A 91 19.26 -7.16 -2.09
C ALA A 91 19.72 -7.98 -3.31
N LEU A 92 19.91 -7.32 -4.46
CA LEU A 92 20.43 -7.93 -5.67
C LEU A 92 21.87 -8.42 -5.50
N LEU A 93 22.77 -7.60 -4.94
CA LEU A 93 24.16 -7.98 -4.70
C LEU A 93 24.26 -9.17 -3.73
N PHE A 94 23.41 -9.21 -2.71
CA PHE A 94 23.32 -10.33 -1.79
C PHE A 94 22.85 -11.62 -2.49
N LEU A 95 21.81 -11.54 -3.32
CA LEU A 95 21.34 -12.67 -4.13
C LEU A 95 22.43 -13.16 -5.11
N LEU A 96 23.13 -12.24 -5.77
CA LEU A 96 24.25 -12.57 -6.66
C LEU A 96 25.41 -13.21 -5.90
N HIS A 97 25.68 -12.77 -4.66
CA HIS A 97 26.71 -13.37 -3.82
C HIS A 97 26.35 -14.82 -3.44
N ILE A 98 25.11 -15.05 -2.98
CA ILE A 98 24.61 -16.40 -2.65
C ILE A 98 24.65 -17.32 -3.86
N THR A 99 24.10 -16.87 -5.00
CA THR A 99 24.04 -17.68 -6.22
C THR A 99 25.45 -17.98 -6.74
N ARG A 100 26.38 -17.00 -6.72
CA ARG A 100 27.78 -17.21 -7.09
C ARG A 100 28.48 -18.20 -6.18
N ASP A 101 28.32 -18.11 -4.86
CA ASP A 101 29.01 -19.00 -3.93
C ASP A 101 28.40 -20.40 -3.93
N THR A 102 27.08 -20.51 -4.10
CA THR A 102 26.39 -21.78 -4.35
C THR A 102 26.88 -22.41 -5.66
N ALA A 103 26.90 -21.65 -6.76
CA ALA A 103 27.42 -22.10 -8.05
C ALA A 103 28.90 -22.50 -7.99
N LYS A 104 29.76 -21.79 -7.23
CA LYS A 104 31.15 -22.21 -7.01
C LYS A 104 31.25 -23.53 -6.24
N ARG A 105 30.39 -23.76 -5.25
CA ARG A 105 30.36 -25.02 -4.49
C ARG A 105 29.94 -26.18 -5.41
N PHE A 106 28.90 -25.99 -6.23
CA PHE A 106 28.47 -26.99 -7.22
C PHE A 106 29.48 -27.17 -8.36
N CYS A 107 30.07 -26.11 -8.89
CA CYS A 107 31.10 -26.20 -9.93
C CYS A 107 32.41 -26.74 -9.38
N LYS A 108 32.80 -26.53 -8.12
CA LYS A 108 33.94 -27.25 -7.51
C LYS A 108 33.61 -28.74 -7.34
N ALA A 109 32.37 -29.08 -6.99
CA ALA A 109 31.91 -30.47 -6.95
C ALA A 109 31.89 -31.13 -8.34
N LYS A 110 31.65 -30.36 -9.42
CA LYS A 110 31.59 -30.86 -10.81
C LYS A 110 32.91 -30.75 -11.59
N ALA A 111 33.75 -29.76 -11.29
CA ALA A 111 35.10 -29.59 -11.85
C ALA A 111 36.12 -30.55 -11.21
N ALA A 112 35.77 -31.16 -10.07
CA ALA A 112 36.45 -32.36 -9.60
C ALA A 112 36.18 -33.59 -10.51
N ALA A 113 35.25 -33.51 -11.47
CA ALA A 113 34.81 -34.65 -12.30
C ALA A 113 35.09 -34.51 -13.81
N VAL A 114 35.47 -33.34 -14.36
CA VAL A 114 35.77 -33.21 -15.81
C VAL A 114 36.83 -32.13 -16.06
N ASN A 115 37.96 -32.53 -16.64
CA ASN A 115 38.94 -31.66 -17.30
C ASN A 115 38.66 -31.64 -18.81
N GLY A 116 38.61 -30.46 -19.44
CA GLY A 116 38.69 -30.35 -20.91
C GLY A 116 38.06 -29.10 -21.55
N ASN A 117 38.95 -28.25 -22.09
CA ASN A 117 38.87 -27.33 -23.24
C ASN A 117 37.66 -26.40 -23.52
N GLY A 118 37.96 -25.09 -23.49
CA GLY A 118 38.13 -24.25 -24.70
C GLY A 118 36.92 -23.97 -25.59
N TYR A 119 36.24 -22.83 -25.37
CA TYR A 119 35.41 -22.15 -26.38
C TYR A 119 35.76 -20.66 -26.42
N GLU A 120 36.08 -20.15 -27.61
CA GLU A 120 36.16 -18.72 -27.93
C GLU A 120 34.75 -18.17 -28.16
N GLY A 121 34.16 -17.66 -27.08
CA GLY A 121 33.08 -16.68 -27.11
C GLY A 121 33.50 -15.47 -26.27
N ILE A 122 32.63 -14.45 -26.12
CA ILE A 122 32.84 -13.28 -25.25
C ILE A 122 33.63 -13.71 -24.02
N THR A 123 34.85 -13.18 -23.84
CA THR A 123 35.72 -13.68 -22.78
C THR A 123 34.95 -13.62 -21.47
N ARG A 124 35.09 -14.65 -20.62
CA ARG A 124 34.42 -14.71 -19.30
C ARG A 124 34.57 -13.39 -18.54
N ARG A 125 35.71 -12.70 -18.72
CA ARG A 125 36.01 -11.36 -18.23
C ARG A 125 35.13 -10.26 -18.84
N GLN A 126 34.99 -10.18 -20.16
CA GLN A 126 34.14 -9.19 -20.85
C GLN A 126 32.64 -9.41 -20.56
N PHE A 127 32.17 -10.66 -20.47
CA PHE A 127 30.79 -10.96 -20.08
C PHE A 127 30.53 -10.57 -18.63
N ILE A 128 31.44 -10.94 -17.71
CA ILE A 128 31.36 -10.52 -16.31
C ILE A 128 31.45 -9.00 -16.17
N GLN A 129 32.26 -8.30 -16.99
CA GLN A 129 32.39 -6.85 -16.99
C GLN A 129 31.15 -6.13 -17.56
N GLY A 130 30.49 -6.68 -18.57
CA GLY A 130 29.23 -6.16 -19.12
C GLY A 130 28.05 -6.34 -18.16
N VAL A 131 27.90 -7.53 -17.57
CA VAL A 131 26.92 -7.79 -16.50
C VAL A 131 27.21 -6.92 -15.28
N ALA A 132 28.48 -6.77 -14.91
CA ALA A 132 28.94 -5.90 -13.84
C ALA A 132 28.57 -4.42 -14.00
N ALA A 133 28.56 -3.90 -15.23
CA ALA A 133 28.18 -2.52 -15.52
C ALA A 133 26.65 -2.32 -15.58
N ALA A 134 25.90 -3.36 -15.97
CA ALA A 134 24.43 -3.32 -16.08
C ALA A 134 23.70 -3.61 -14.76
N VAL A 135 24.30 -4.39 -13.85
CA VAL A 135 23.73 -4.78 -12.54
C VAL A 135 23.30 -3.58 -11.68
N PRO A 136 24.06 -2.47 -11.59
CA PRO A 136 23.61 -1.30 -10.84
C PRO A 136 22.40 -0.57 -11.45
N ALA A 137 22.18 -0.63 -12.77
CA ALA A 137 21.11 0.14 -13.42
C ALA A 137 19.70 -0.45 -13.21
N LEU A 138 19.59 -1.78 -13.02
CA LEU A 138 18.32 -2.48 -12.85
C LEU A 138 17.57 -2.07 -11.56
N PRO A 139 18.21 -1.98 -10.38
CA PRO A 139 17.55 -1.50 -9.16
C PRO A 139 17.06 -0.05 -9.24
N PHE A 140 17.80 0.85 -9.89
CA PHE A 140 17.38 2.25 -10.02
C PHE A 140 16.23 2.42 -11.02
N THR A 141 16.22 1.66 -12.11
CA THR A 141 15.07 1.63 -13.05
C THR A 141 13.83 1.03 -12.38
N GLY A 142 13.96 -0.07 -11.65
CA GLY A 142 12.87 -0.65 -10.85
C GLY A 142 12.36 0.29 -9.74
N SER A 143 13.27 0.99 -9.06
CA SER A 143 12.91 2.00 -8.06
C SER A 143 12.14 3.16 -8.68
N GLY A 144 12.63 3.72 -9.78
CA GLY A 144 11.95 4.82 -10.48
C GLY A 144 10.57 4.41 -10.99
N PHE A 145 10.47 3.21 -11.58
CA PHE A 145 9.19 2.65 -12.02
C PHE A 145 8.19 2.47 -10.87
N GLY A 146 8.62 1.87 -9.75
CA GLY A 146 7.73 1.64 -8.61
C GLY A 146 7.30 2.93 -7.89
N ILE A 147 8.13 3.98 -7.93
CA ILE A 147 7.74 5.31 -7.45
C ILE A 147 6.73 5.95 -8.41
N PHE A 148 7.06 5.98 -9.70
CA PHE A 148 6.24 6.64 -10.72
C PHE A 148 4.85 6.02 -10.86
N ASN A 149 4.77 4.69 -10.99
CA ASN A 149 3.49 4.01 -11.12
C ASN A 149 2.74 3.94 -9.80
N GLY A 150 3.45 3.68 -8.69
CA GLY A 150 2.84 3.62 -7.38
C GLY A 150 2.20 4.95 -6.94
N ASP A 151 2.63 6.07 -7.52
CA ASP A 151 2.05 7.38 -7.25
C ASP A 151 0.93 7.79 -8.22
N ARG A 152 0.92 7.27 -9.46
CA ARG A 152 -0.03 7.68 -10.50
C ARG A 152 -1.25 6.78 -10.63
N GLU A 153 -1.08 5.47 -10.51
CA GLU A 153 -2.16 4.52 -10.76
C GLU A 153 -3.02 4.34 -9.52
N ILE A 154 -4.29 4.73 -9.63
CA ILE A 154 -5.34 4.43 -8.65
C ILE A 154 -6.38 3.56 -9.36
N VAL A 155 -6.54 2.33 -8.89
CA VAL A 155 -7.48 1.35 -9.44
C VAL A 155 -8.82 1.48 -8.72
N LEU A 156 -9.90 1.32 -9.48
CA LEU A 156 -11.25 1.24 -8.94
C LEU A 156 -11.68 -0.22 -8.83
N SER A 157 -11.70 -0.74 -7.61
CA SER A 157 -12.06 -2.12 -7.29
C SER A 157 -13.56 -2.22 -7.01
N ARG A 158 -14.31 -2.99 -7.80
CA ARG A 158 -15.77 -3.17 -7.62
C ARG A 158 -16.07 -4.57 -7.12
N HIS A 159 -16.86 -4.66 -6.05
CA HIS A 159 -17.22 -5.90 -5.38
C HIS A 159 -18.74 -6.00 -5.24
N GLU A 160 -19.34 -7.04 -5.79
CA GLU A 160 -20.74 -7.39 -5.48
C GLU A 160 -20.74 -8.47 -4.40
N ILE A 161 -21.32 -8.18 -3.23
CA ILE A 161 -21.31 -9.10 -2.09
C ILE A 161 -22.73 -9.47 -1.66
N HIS A 162 -22.97 -10.78 -1.59
CA HIS A 162 -24.25 -11.35 -1.18
C HIS A 162 -24.23 -11.61 0.33
N LEU A 163 -25.15 -10.96 1.02
CA LEU A 163 -25.28 -10.94 2.47
C LEU A 163 -26.67 -11.50 2.82
N PRO A 164 -26.77 -12.76 3.26
CA PRO A 164 -28.07 -13.43 3.46
C PRO A 164 -28.94 -12.72 4.50
N GLY A 165 -28.31 -12.08 5.49
CA GLY A 165 -28.98 -11.29 6.50
C GLY A 165 -29.22 -9.83 6.13
N LEU A 166 -28.90 -9.38 4.91
CA LEU A 166 -29.15 -8.01 4.47
C LEU A 166 -30.65 -7.80 4.26
N PRO A 167 -31.26 -6.79 4.90
CA PRO A 167 -32.66 -6.45 4.69
C PRO A 167 -32.94 -6.17 3.20
N PRO A 168 -34.05 -6.65 2.62
CA PRO A 168 -34.38 -6.43 1.21
C PRO A 168 -34.44 -4.96 0.81
N GLU A 169 -34.81 -4.06 1.74
CA GLU A 169 -34.81 -2.61 1.53
C GLU A 169 -33.41 -2.02 1.28
N PHE A 170 -32.35 -2.74 1.61
CA PHE A 170 -30.95 -2.36 1.36
C PHE A 170 -30.32 -3.13 0.19
N ASP A 171 -31.11 -3.84 -0.63
CA ASP A 171 -30.60 -4.48 -1.85
C ASP A 171 -30.01 -3.42 -2.79
N ARG A 172 -28.81 -3.71 -3.31
CA ARG A 172 -27.98 -2.83 -4.14
C ARG A 172 -27.45 -1.57 -3.45
N LEU A 173 -27.51 -1.50 -2.11
CA LEU A 173 -26.82 -0.43 -1.39
C LEU A 173 -25.33 -0.41 -1.78
N LYS A 174 -24.84 0.76 -2.16
CA LYS A 174 -23.46 0.98 -2.60
C LYS A 174 -22.64 1.68 -1.55
N VAL A 175 -21.56 1.05 -1.11
CA VAL A 175 -20.60 1.61 -0.16
C VAL A 175 -19.29 1.87 -0.87
N ALA A 176 -18.84 3.12 -0.90
CA ALA A 176 -17.46 3.41 -1.29
C ALA A 176 -16.54 3.33 -0.08
N GLN A 177 -15.32 2.82 -0.28
CA GLN A 177 -14.28 2.79 0.72
C GLN A 177 -13.03 3.48 0.20
N VAL A 178 -12.56 4.46 0.95
CA VAL A 178 -11.23 5.07 0.79
C VAL A 178 -10.45 4.79 2.07
N SER A 179 -9.19 4.40 1.94
CA SER A 179 -8.32 4.13 3.08
C SER A 179 -6.94 4.67 2.82
N ASP A 180 -6.21 4.99 3.88
CA ASP A 180 -4.76 5.25 3.83
C ASP A 180 -4.42 6.30 2.75
N ALA A 181 -5.17 7.39 2.73
CA ALA A 181 -4.94 8.48 1.77
C ALA A 181 -3.62 9.20 2.06
N HIS A 182 -3.22 9.26 3.34
CA HIS A 182 -1.99 9.93 3.79
C HIS A 182 -1.80 11.31 3.17
N ILE A 183 -2.84 12.14 3.21
CA ILE A 183 -2.80 13.47 2.59
C ILE A 183 -1.60 14.24 3.13
N GLY A 184 -0.72 14.64 2.21
CA GLY A 184 0.62 15.13 2.53
C GLY A 184 1.58 15.08 1.34
N PRO A 185 2.88 14.79 1.57
CA PRO A 185 3.95 15.00 0.57
C PRO A 185 3.73 14.28 -0.78
N PHE A 186 3.11 13.11 -0.78
CA PHE A 186 2.87 12.28 -1.98
C PHE A 186 1.39 12.16 -2.36
N PHE A 187 0.51 12.80 -1.58
CA PHE A 187 -0.92 12.80 -1.83
C PHE A 187 -1.47 14.20 -1.54
N GLY A 188 -1.44 15.07 -2.55
CA GLY A 188 -1.95 16.44 -2.48
C GLY A 188 -3.44 16.56 -2.79
N MET A 189 -3.96 17.78 -2.80
CA MET A 189 -5.38 18.06 -3.04
C MET A 189 -5.82 17.64 -4.43
N SER A 190 -4.98 17.82 -5.45
CA SER A 190 -5.31 17.37 -6.81
C SER A 190 -5.52 15.86 -6.90
N LYS A 191 -4.80 15.06 -6.10
CA LYS A 191 -4.99 13.60 -6.04
C LYS A 191 -6.23 13.23 -5.23
N LEU A 192 -6.54 13.98 -4.16
CA LEU A 192 -7.80 13.86 -3.43
C LEU A 192 -8.99 14.11 -4.34
N GLU A 193 -9.00 15.21 -5.10
CA GLU A 193 -10.08 15.54 -6.05
C GLU A 193 -10.27 14.43 -7.10
N ARG A 194 -9.19 13.84 -7.63
CA ARG A 194 -9.28 12.68 -8.53
C ARG A 194 -9.94 11.47 -7.85
N VAL A 195 -9.55 11.15 -6.61
CA VAL A 195 -10.15 10.05 -5.85
C VAL A 195 -11.63 10.30 -5.59
N LEU A 196 -12.00 11.51 -5.17
CA LEU A 196 -13.39 11.88 -4.94
C LEU A 196 -14.21 11.81 -6.24
N ALA A 197 -13.66 12.26 -7.37
CA ALA A 197 -14.32 12.12 -8.68
C ALA A 197 -14.52 10.66 -9.11
N MET A 198 -13.54 9.78 -8.82
CA MET A 198 -13.69 8.33 -9.06
C MET A 198 -14.81 7.74 -8.19
N VAL A 199 -14.88 8.15 -6.91
CA VAL A 199 -15.96 7.73 -6.00
C VAL A 199 -17.31 8.26 -6.48
N GLU A 200 -17.39 9.53 -6.88
CA GLU A 200 -18.61 10.16 -7.39
C GLU A 200 -19.19 9.42 -8.59
N GLY A 201 -18.32 9.02 -9.53
CA GLY A 201 -18.71 8.28 -10.74
C GLY A 201 -19.42 6.96 -10.46
N GLU A 202 -19.16 6.35 -9.29
CA GLU A 202 -19.80 5.09 -8.89
C GLU A 202 -21.16 5.28 -8.20
N LYS A 203 -21.50 6.53 -7.85
CA LYS A 203 -22.73 6.94 -7.16
C LYS A 203 -23.00 6.10 -5.91
N PRO A 204 -22.08 6.09 -4.92
CA PRO A 204 -22.30 5.38 -3.68
C PRO A 204 -23.34 6.08 -2.81
N ASP A 205 -23.98 5.29 -1.96
CA ASP A 205 -24.95 5.75 -0.96
C ASP A 205 -24.25 6.42 0.22
N PHE A 206 -23.07 5.93 0.61
CA PHE A 206 -22.15 6.61 1.54
C PHE A 206 -20.69 6.26 1.28
N LEU A 207 -19.80 7.07 1.85
CA LEU A 207 -18.36 6.85 1.85
C LEU A 207 -17.88 6.43 3.24
N ALA A 208 -17.18 5.30 3.32
CA ALA A 208 -16.43 4.86 4.48
C ALA A 208 -14.95 5.22 4.30
N ILE A 209 -14.40 6.01 5.22
CA ILE A 209 -12.97 6.29 5.32
C ILE A 209 -12.41 5.42 6.45
N THR A 210 -11.59 4.44 6.12
CA THR A 210 -11.11 3.44 7.08
C THR A 210 -9.72 3.76 7.63
N GLY A 211 -9.49 5.00 8.07
CA GLY A 211 -8.26 5.45 8.74
C GLY A 211 -7.18 6.06 7.84
N ASP A 212 -6.16 6.63 8.48
CA ASP A 212 -4.96 7.23 7.88
C ASP A 212 -5.26 8.26 6.77
N LEU A 213 -6.10 9.24 7.12
CA LEU A 213 -6.61 10.24 6.18
C LEU A 213 -5.59 11.35 5.89
N VAL A 214 -5.06 11.99 6.94
CA VAL A 214 -4.20 13.19 6.82
C VAL A 214 -2.90 12.99 7.58
N ASP A 215 -1.79 13.12 6.85
CA ASP A 215 -0.46 13.17 7.43
C ASP A 215 0.06 14.60 7.60
N ASP A 216 -0.36 15.53 6.74
CA ASP A 216 0.04 16.94 6.74
C ASP A 216 -1.05 17.83 7.30
N LEU A 217 -0.83 18.35 8.51
CA LEU A 217 -1.81 19.17 9.21
C LEU A 217 -2.00 20.56 8.58
N ASP A 218 -1.08 21.01 7.71
CA ASP A 218 -1.27 22.23 6.93
C ASP A 218 -2.32 22.02 5.82
N LEU A 219 -2.48 20.78 5.37
CA LEU A 219 -3.51 20.37 4.42
C LEU A 219 -4.81 19.90 5.10
N LEU A 220 -4.89 19.91 6.43
CA LEU A 220 -6.09 19.45 7.15
C LEU A 220 -7.32 20.31 6.82
N ALA A 221 -7.20 21.64 6.88
CA ALA A 221 -8.31 22.55 6.57
C ALA A 221 -8.83 22.38 5.13
N PRO A 222 -7.99 22.42 4.07
CA PRO A 222 -8.48 22.18 2.72
C PRO A 222 -9.01 20.76 2.55
N THR A 223 -8.43 19.74 3.19
CA THR A 223 -8.97 18.36 3.17
C THR A 223 -10.42 18.33 3.66
N MET A 224 -10.68 18.91 4.84
CA MET A 224 -12.03 18.94 5.40
C MET A 224 -12.97 19.73 4.50
N GLU A 225 -12.53 20.84 3.92
CA GLU A 225 -13.33 21.61 2.96
C GLU A 225 -13.79 20.76 1.75
N ARG A 226 -12.90 19.93 1.19
CA ARG A 226 -13.22 19.03 0.07
C ARG A 226 -14.20 17.95 0.49
N LEU A 227 -13.95 17.31 1.64
CA LEU A 227 -14.85 16.29 2.18
C LEU A 227 -16.23 16.87 2.51
N ASN A 228 -16.31 18.10 3.00
CA ASN A 228 -17.58 18.76 3.30
C ASN A 228 -18.40 19.00 2.02
N ARG A 229 -17.76 19.45 0.93
CA ARG A 229 -18.43 19.57 -0.38
C ARG A 229 -18.88 18.21 -0.89
N PHE A 230 -18.00 17.21 -0.81
CA PHE A 230 -18.30 15.86 -1.29
C PHE A 230 -19.43 15.19 -0.49
N HIS A 231 -19.48 15.41 0.82
CA HIS A 231 -20.53 14.93 1.70
C HIS A 231 -21.91 15.36 1.20
N ALA A 232 -22.06 16.59 0.68
CA ALA A 232 -23.34 17.09 0.16
C ALA A 232 -23.85 16.34 -1.08
N LEU A 233 -22.99 15.53 -1.73
CA LEU A 233 -23.33 14.72 -2.90
C LEU A 233 -23.76 13.29 -2.54
N LEU A 234 -23.54 12.88 -1.28
CA LEU A 234 -23.80 11.51 -0.82
C LEU A 234 -25.15 11.43 -0.10
N PRO A 235 -26.04 10.48 -0.46
CA PRO A 235 -27.34 10.31 0.19
C PRO A 235 -27.25 10.11 1.71
N HIS A 236 -26.23 9.38 2.17
CA HIS A 236 -26.05 9.02 3.59
C HIS A 236 -24.69 9.44 4.15
N GLY A 237 -24.01 10.39 3.51
CA GLY A 237 -22.85 11.08 4.10
C GLY A 237 -21.52 10.30 4.10
N ILE A 238 -20.62 10.74 4.98
CA ILE A 238 -19.24 10.22 5.09
C ILE A 238 -18.99 9.76 6.53
N TYR A 239 -18.47 8.55 6.67
CA TYR A 239 -18.14 7.94 7.95
C TYR A 239 -16.65 7.63 8.04
N TYR A 240 -16.07 7.85 9.23
CA TYR A 240 -14.63 7.78 9.42
C TYR A 240 -14.30 7.01 10.71
N CYS A 241 -13.29 6.13 10.66
CA CYS A 241 -12.67 5.55 11.85
C CYS A 241 -11.18 5.92 11.91
N TRP A 242 -10.59 5.94 13.10
CA TRP A 242 -9.18 6.28 13.26
C TRP A 242 -8.24 5.26 12.65
N GLY A 243 -7.17 5.75 12.03
CA GLY A 243 -5.96 4.99 11.78
C GLY A 243 -4.88 5.26 12.82
N ASN A 244 -3.69 4.73 12.59
CA ASN A 244 -2.54 4.95 13.48
C ASN A 244 -1.82 6.26 13.18
N HIS A 245 -1.91 6.79 11.96
CA HIS A 245 -1.20 8.02 11.60
C HIS A 245 -1.75 9.23 12.32
N GLU A 246 -3.04 9.28 12.62
CA GLU A 246 -3.61 10.38 13.39
C GLU A 246 -2.93 10.52 14.77
N TYR A 247 -2.54 9.40 15.39
CA TYR A 247 -1.77 9.37 16.65
C TYR A 247 -0.32 9.82 16.50
N PHE A 248 0.29 9.62 15.32
CA PHE A 248 1.64 10.09 15.01
C PHE A 248 1.68 11.58 14.61
N ARG A 249 0.50 12.19 14.46
CA ARG A 249 0.32 13.63 14.21
C ARG A 249 -0.28 14.26 15.47
N ASP A 250 -1.25 15.15 15.28
CA ASP A 250 -2.02 15.74 16.37
C ASP A 250 -3.46 15.27 16.24
N ILE A 251 -3.75 14.10 16.82
CA ILE A 251 -5.09 13.51 16.80
C ILE A 251 -6.15 14.46 17.37
N ASN A 252 -5.79 15.33 18.32
CA ASN A 252 -6.73 16.29 18.90
C ASN A 252 -7.07 17.41 17.92
N ARG A 253 -6.10 17.90 17.15
CA ARG A 253 -6.35 18.86 16.06
C ARG A 253 -7.19 18.24 14.97
N ILE A 254 -6.92 16.99 14.58
CA ILE A 254 -7.70 16.27 13.56
C ILE A 254 -9.13 16.03 14.07
N ARG A 255 -9.30 15.56 15.31
CA ARG A 255 -10.61 15.37 15.94
C ARG A 255 -11.43 16.65 15.96
N ARG A 256 -10.84 17.79 16.33
CA ARG A 256 -11.53 19.09 16.28
C ARG A 256 -11.96 19.47 14.85
N ALA A 257 -11.12 19.20 13.86
CA ALA A 257 -11.44 19.50 12.46
C ALA A 257 -12.57 18.61 11.92
N VAL A 258 -12.56 17.32 12.25
CA VAL A 258 -13.63 16.37 11.88
C VAL A 258 -14.94 16.73 12.61
N ALA A 259 -14.88 17.05 13.90
CA ALA A 259 -16.07 17.45 14.67
C ALA A 259 -16.68 18.78 14.20
N ALA A 260 -15.90 19.64 13.53
CA ALA A 260 -16.38 20.88 12.90
C ALA A 260 -16.89 20.67 11.46
N SER A 261 -17.07 19.42 11.04
CA SER A 261 -17.43 19.00 9.69
C SER A 261 -18.61 18.02 9.75
N PRO A 262 -19.37 17.83 8.65
CA PRO A 262 -20.42 16.82 8.56
C PRO A 262 -19.88 15.38 8.50
N VAL A 263 -18.56 15.16 8.41
CA VAL A 263 -17.98 13.81 8.45
C VAL A 263 -18.20 13.20 9.84
N THR A 264 -18.83 12.03 9.88
CA THR A 264 -19.13 11.34 11.13
C THR A 264 -17.96 10.45 11.53
N LEU A 265 -17.23 10.86 12.57
CA LEU A 265 -16.24 10.00 13.23
C LEU A 265 -16.95 8.97 14.12
N ILE A 266 -16.59 7.70 13.97
CA ILE A 266 -17.07 6.60 14.82
C ILE A 266 -15.86 6.01 15.57
N GLU A 267 -15.73 6.36 16.85
CA GLU A 267 -14.62 5.97 17.73
C GLU A 267 -15.14 5.08 18.87
N ASN A 268 -14.93 3.77 18.77
CA ASN A 268 -15.41 2.76 19.73
C ASN A 268 -16.92 2.86 20.02
N ASP A 269 -17.70 3.14 18.97
CA ASP A 269 -19.14 3.39 19.06
C ASP A 269 -19.87 2.82 17.84
N ALA A 270 -21.20 2.91 17.84
CA ALA A 270 -22.06 2.55 16.71
C ALA A 270 -22.90 3.75 16.26
N CYS A 271 -23.02 3.92 14.95
CA CYS A 271 -23.80 4.98 14.32
C CYS A 271 -24.85 4.36 13.38
N LYS A 272 -26.10 4.81 13.49
CA LYS A 272 -27.17 4.42 12.56
C LYS A 272 -27.02 5.21 11.26
N VAL A 273 -27.02 4.51 10.13
CA VAL A 273 -26.91 5.11 8.79
C VAL A 273 -28.25 5.10 8.08
N LEU A 274 -28.96 3.97 8.15
CA LEU A 274 -30.25 3.78 7.49
C LEU A 274 -31.28 3.26 8.49
N ASP A 275 -32.49 3.80 8.38
CA ASP A 275 -33.68 3.28 9.04
C ASP A 275 -34.24 2.06 8.30
N GLY A 276 -35.09 1.29 8.98
CA GLY A 276 -35.72 0.10 8.44
C GLY A 276 -36.17 -0.84 9.56
N ASN A 277 -36.77 -1.98 9.20
CA ASN A 277 -37.13 -3.00 10.18
C ASN A 277 -35.91 -3.58 10.88
N ARG A 278 -34.79 -3.62 10.15
CA ARG A 278 -33.46 -3.98 10.63
C ARG A 278 -32.50 -2.86 10.22
N PRO A 279 -32.39 -1.78 11.02
CA PRO A 279 -31.64 -0.59 10.62
C PRO A 279 -30.16 -0.89 10.39
N LEU A 280 -29.54 -0.24 9.40
CA LEU A 280 -28.11 -0.39 9.13
C LEU A 280 -27.31 0.45 10.11
N PHE A 281 -26.36 -0.19 10.79
CA PHE A 281 -25.44 0.47 11.71
C PHE A 281 -24.00 0.25 11.26
N LEU A 282 -23.20 1.31 11.33
CA LEU A 282 -21.75 1.24 11.24
C LEU A 282 -21.17 1.19 12.66
N LEU A 283 -20.33 0.20 12.93
CA LEU A 283 -19.46 0.19 14.11
C LEU A 283 -18.12 0.77 13.71
N GLY A 284 -17.55 1.62 14.55
CA GLY A 284 -16.19 2.14 14.38
C GLY A 284 -15.36 1.78 15.59
N VAL A 285 -14.18 1.22 15.38
CA VAL A 285 -13.23 0.89 16.44
C VAL A 285 -11.95 1.68 16.28
N ASP A 286 -11.35 2.05 17.39
CA ASP A 286 -10.08 2.75 17.44
C ASP A 286 -8.90 1.82 17.13
N TYR A 287 -7.76 2.41 16.76
CA TYR A 287 -6.57 1.63 16.44
C TYR A 287 -6.04 0.91 17.69
N PRO A 288 -5.82 -0.42 17.65
CA PRO A 288 -5.61 -1.22 18.85
C PRO A 288 -4.15 -1.14 19.32
N TRP A 289 -3.79 -0.04 19.96
CA TRP A 289 -2.47 0.14 20.55
C TRP A 289 -2.26 -0.79 21.76
N ALA A 290 -1.38 -1.77 21.63
CA ALA A 290 -0.89 -2.55 22.76
C ALA A 290 0.07 -1.69 23.60
N ARG A 291 -0.43 -1.01 24.63
CA ARG A 291 0.41 -0.23 25.58
C ARG A 291 0.82 -1.09 26.77
N GLY A 292 2.06 -0.93 27.24
CA GLY A 292 2.48 -1.43 28.56
C GLY A 292 2.55 -2.95 28.72
N GLY A 293 2.69 -3.72 27.64
CA GLY A 293 2.71 -5.19 27.69
C GLY A 293 1.32 -5.85 27.64
N ALA A 294 0.25 -5.06 27.49
CA ALA A 294 -1.09 -5.60 27.22
C ALA A 294 -1.10 -6.35 25.88
N ASN A 295 -1.79 -7.49 25.84
CA ASN A 295 -2.00 -8.22 24.60
C ASN A 295 -2.92 -7.41 23.68
N GLN A 296 -2.48 -7.18 22.44
CA GLN A 296 -3.25 -6.46 21.43
C GLN A 296 -4.64 -7.06 21.23
N SER A 297 -4.79 -8.39 21.38
CA SER A 297 -6.09 -9.06 21.28
C SER A 297 -7.09 -8.56 22.33
N ILE A 298 -6.65 -8.37 23.57
CA ILE A 298 -7.49 -7.87 24.67
C ILE A 298 -7.95 -6.43 24.39
N VAL A 299 -7.06 -5.60 23.85
CA VAL A 299 -7.42 -4.21 23.47
C VAL A 299 -8.47 -4.23 22.36
N ARG A 300 -8.30 -5.07 21.33
CA ARG A 300 -9.29 -5.24 20.26
C ARG A 300 -10.63 -5.72 20.79
N GLU A 301 -10.64 -6.75 21.64
CA GLU A 301 -11.86 -7.27 22.26
C GLU A 301 -12.61 -6.18 23.04
N ASN A 302 -11.88 -5.37 23.82
CA ASN A 302 -12.47 -4.27 24.57
C ASN A 302 -13.05 -3.16 23.69
N TYR A 303 -12.35 -2.76 22.63
CA TYR A 303 -12.81 -1.73 21.68
C TYR A 303 -14.01 -2.23 20.86
N PHE A 304 -13.97 -3.46 20.37
CA PHE A 304 -15.08 -4.09 19.68
C PHE A 304 -16.31 -4.21 20.58
N ALA A 305 -16.12 -4.70 21.82
CA ALA A 305 -17.20 -4.79 22.79
C ALA A 305 -17.82 -3.42 23.11
N GLN A 306 -17.00 -2.36 23.23
CA GLN A 306 -17.50 -1.00 23.43
C GLN A 306 -18.35 -0.51 22.25
N ALA A 307 -17.85 -0.68 21.01
CA ALA A 307 -18.60 -0.30 19.82
C ALA A 307 -19.94 -1.05 19.70
N ALA A 308 -19.94 -2.35 20.03
CA ALA A 308 -21.13 -3.18 19.95
C ALA A 308 -22.18 -2.92 21.04
N ARG A 309 -21.84 -2.23 22.15
CA ARG A 309 -22.77 -2.01 23.28
C ARG A 309 -24.06 -1.30 22.89
N LYS A 310 -24.01 -0.37 21.93
CA LYS A 310 -25.17 0.42 21.49
C LYS A 310 -25.90 -0.20 20.30
N LEU A 311 -25.46 -1.35 19.81
CA LEU A 311 -26.07 -1.99 18.65
C LEU A 311 -27.41 -2.60 19.04
N PRO A 312 -28.53 -2.18 18.43
CA PRO A 312 -29.82 -2.85 18.64
C PRO A 312 -29.78 -4.29 18.16
N ALA A 313 -30.47 -5.20 18.85
CA ALA A 313 -30.50 -6.63 18.49
C ALA A 313 -30.98 -6.89 17.04
N ALA A 314 -31.86 -6.04 16.51
CA ALA A 314 -32.39 -6.16 15.15
C ALA A 314 -31.49 -5.54 14.06
N ALA A 315 -30.43 -4.81 14.42
CA ALA A 315 -29.63 -4.05 13.47
C ALA A 315 -28.91 -4.94 12.44
N PHE A 316 -28.58 -4.35 11.29
CA PHE A 316 -27.63 -4.89 10.33
C PHE A 316 -26.28 -4.18 10.51
N PRO A 317 -25.29 -4.81 11.18
CA PRO A 317 -24.02 -4.15 11.48
C PRO A 317 -23.01 -4.28 10.34
N VAL A 318 -22.22 -3.22 10.13
CA VAL A 318 -21.00 -3.24 9.33
C VAL A 318 -19.87 -2.64 10.16
N LEU A 319 -18.71 -3.29 10.22
CA LEU A 319 -17.57 -2.80 10.99
C LEU A 319 -16.62 -1.99 10.12
N LEU A 320 -16.23 -0.81 10.60
CA LEU A 320 -15.12 0.00 10.10
C LEU A 320 -13.98 -0.07 11.12
N ALA A 321 -12.83 -0.57 10.69
CA ALA A 321 -11.64 -0.67 11.52
C ALA A 321 -10.40 -0.42 10.66
N HIS A 322 -9.45 0.40 11.10
CA HIS A 322 -8.23 0.56 10.30
C HIS A 322 -7.36 -0.72 10.31
N HIS A 323 -7.20 -1.35 11.48
CA HIS A 323 -6.38 -2.55 11.64
C HIS A 323 -7.16 -3.84 11.32
N PRO A 324 -6.71 -4.68 10.38
CA PRO A 324 -7.51 -5.79 9.87
C PRO A 324 -7.63 -6.98 10.83
N ASP A 325 -6.79 -7.09 11.86
CA ASP A 325 -6.94 -8.13 12.91
C ASP A 325 -8.29 -8.08 13.65
N PHE A 326 -9.02 -6.97 13.59
CA PHE A 326 -10.39 -6.90 14.09
C PHE A 326 -11.35 -7.87 13.38
N PHE A 327 -10.97 -8.40 12.21
CA PHE A 327 -11.75 -9.44 11.53
C PHE A 327 -11.91 -10.70 12.38
N ASP A 328 -10.96 -11.02 13.26
CA ASP A 328 -11.12 -12.14 14.19
C ASP A 328 -12.30 -11.91 15.15
N ASN A 329 -12.42 -10.70 15.69
CA ASN A 329 -13.54 -10.30 16.54
C ASN A 329 -14.86 -10.26 15.74
N ALA A 330 -14.81 -9.67 14.54
CA ALA A 330 -15.98 -9.51 13.68
C ALA A 330 -16.55 -10.86 13.20
N PHE A 331 -15.68 -11.79 12.79
CA PHE A 331 -16.07 -13.13 12.39
C PHE A 331 -16.60 -13.94 13.58
N ALA A 332 -15.98 -13.83 14.75
CA ALA A 332 -16.49 -14.49 15.96
C ALA A 332 -17.88 -13.97 16.38
N ALA A 333 -18.15 -12.68 16.16
CA ALA A 333 -19.44 -12.05 16.45
C ALA A 333 -20.46 -12.15 15.30
N GLY A 334 -20.10 -12.77 14.17
CA GLY A 334 -20.99 -12.90 13.01
C GLY A 334 -21.33 -11.57 12.32
N ILE A 335 -20.45 -10.56 12.40
CA ILE A 335 -20.64 -9.28 11.68
C ILE A 335 -20.63 -9.56 10.17
N PRO A 336 -21.68 -9.21 9.41
CA PRO A 336 -21.79 -9.56 7.99
C PRO A 336 -20.69 -8.97 7.10
N LEU A 337 -20.28 -7.72 7.35
CA LEU A 337 -19.25 -7.04 6.57
C LEU A 337 -18.32 -6.22 7.47
N SER A 338 -17.01 -6.33 7.24
CA SER A 338 -15.97 -5.54 7.88
C SER A 338 -15.04 -4.93 6.84
N LEU A 339 -14.73 -3.64 6.96
CA LEU A 339 -13.87 -2.89 6.04
C LEU A 339 -12.66 -2.34 6.80
N SER A 340 -11.47 -2.54 6.24
CA SER A 340 -10.22 -2.08 6.84
C SER A 340 -9.16 -1.61 5.84
N GLY A 341 -8.05 -1.07 6.36
CA GLY A 341 -6.89 -0.58 5.60
C GLY A 341 -5.55 -1.04 6.20
N HIS A 342 -4.67 -0.09 6.49
CA HIS A 342 -3.42 -0.18 7.29
C HIS A 342 -2.24 -0.88 6.62
N THR A 343 -2.51 -1.97 5.91
CA THR A 343 -1.45 -2.86 5.43
C THR A 343 -0.80 -2.41 4.13
N HIS A 344 -1.48 -1.52 3.37
CA HIS A 344 -1.15 -1.15 2.00
C HIS A 344 -0.93 -2.34 1.03
N GLY A 345 -1.43 -3.53 1.36
CA GLY A 345 -1.08 -4.78 0.66
C GLY A 345 0.42 -5.12 0.70
N GLY A 346 1.17 -4.50 1.61
CA GLY A 346 2.61 -4.62 1.75
C GLY A 346 3.43 -3.83 0.73
N GLN A 347 2.81 -2.99 -0.11
CA GLN A 347 3.43 -2.11 -1.13
C GLN A 347 4.22 -2.81 -2.26
N ILE A 348 5.01 -3.84 -1.97
CA ILE A 348 5.65 -4.72 -2.95
C ILE A 348 5.00 -6.09 -2.85
N ALA A 349 4.27 -6.47 -3.89
CA ALA A 349 3.68 -7.78 -4.02
C ALA A 349 4.13 -8.47 -5.31
N VAL A 350 4.54 -9.72 -5.20
CA VAL A 350 4.90 -10.59 -6.33
C VAL A 350 3.99 -11.81 -6.28
N GLY A 351 3.33 -12.13 -7.40
CA GLY A 351 2.30 -13.19 -7.40
C GLY A 351 1.21 -12.93 -6.35
N GLY A 352 0.88 -11.66 -6.14
CA GLY A 352 -0.12 -11.23 -5.18
C GLY A 352 0.19 -11.40 -3.69
N LYS A 353 1.44 -11.74 -3.33
CA LYS A 353 1.89 -11.85 -1.94
C LYS A 353 2.95 -10.80 -1.64
N SER A 354 2.86 -10.17 -0.46
CA SER A 354 3.90 -9.22 -0.02
C SER A 354 5.23 -9.95 0.21
N ILE A 355 6.33 -9.33 -0.22
CA ILE A 355 7.68 -9.86 -0.02
C ILE A 355 8.39 -9.28 1.21
N PHE A 356 7.75 -8.36 1.94
CA PHE A 356 8.31 -7.82 3.19
C PHE A 356 8.04 -8.75 4.38
N PRO A 357 8.91 -8.74 5.41
CA PRO A 357 8.78 -9.61 6.57
C PRO A 357 7.65 -9.20 7.52
N VAL A 358 7.15 -7.97 7.43
CA VAL A 358 6.01 -7.51 8.23
C VAL A 358 4.74 -8.00 7.55
N GLN A 359 4.29 -9.20 7.95
CA GLN A 359 3.06 -9.81 7.46
C GLN A 359 2.01 -9.82 8.57
N TYR A 360 0.86 -9.23 8.30
CA TYR A 360 -0.35 -9.38 9.10
C TYR A 360 -1.11 -10.63 8.67
N LYS A 361 -2.00 -11.13 9.53
CA LYS A 361 -2.88 -12.27 9.20
C LYS A 361 -3.73 -11.99 7.95
N TYR A 362 -4.18 -10.74 7.83
CA TYR A 362 -4.99 -10.23 6.74
C TYR A 362 -4.23 -9.09 6.07
N MET A 363 -3.89 -9.24 4.79
CA MET A 363 -2.95 -8.36 4.08
C MET A 363 -3.61 -7.55 2.96
N ARG A 364 -4.56 -8.08 2.20
CA ARG A 364 -5.24 -7.35 1.12
C ARG A 364 -6.43 -8.14 0.60
N GLY A 365 -7.42 -7.44 0.07
CA GLY A 365 -8.55 -8.03 -0.62
C GLY A 365 -9.57 -8.67 0.32
N MET A 366 -10.40 -9.54 -0.25
CA MET A 366 -11.56 -10.12 0.42
C MET A 366 -11.24 -11.40 1.19
N TYR A 367 -11.69 -11.47 2.44
CA TYR A 367 -11.65 -12.62 3.34
C TYR A 367 -13.06 -13.01 3.72
N ARG A 368 -13.28 -14.31 3.99
CA ARG A 368 -14.61 -14.82 4.33
C ARG A 368 -14.53 -15.87 5.43
N ASN A 369 -15.44 -15.78 6.39
CA ASN A 369 -15.71 -16.83 7.38
C ASN A 369 -17.22 -17.05 7.49
N GLY A 370 -17.70 -18.19 7.01
CA GLY A 370 -19.14 -18.45 6.91
C GLY A 370 -19.85 -17.43 6.01
N ALA A 371 -20.81 -16.69 6.57
CA ALA A 371 -21.56 -15.63 5.90
C ALA A 371 -20.93 -14.23 6.04
N SER A 372 -19.85 -14.10 6.83
CA SER A 372 -19.19 -12.83 7.11
C SER A 372 -18.05 -12.55 6.13
N TYR A 373 -17.92 -11.30 5.71
CA TYR A 373 -16.88 -10.79 4.83
C TYR A 373 -15.99 -9.79 5.57
N GLY A 374 -14.69 -9.83 5.28
CA GLY A 374 -13.71 -8.83 5.72
C GLY A 374 -12.87 -8.37 4.52
N TYR A 375 -12.79 -7.07 4.26
CA TYR A 375 -12.03 -6.51 3.14
C TYR A 375 -10.88 -5.62 3.62
N VAL A 376 -9.66 -5.95 3.22
CA VAL A 376 -8.48 -5.11 3.48
C VAL A 376 -8.16 -4.29 2.24
N ASN A 377 -8.42 -3.00 2.31
CA ASN A 377 -8.09 -2.03 1.26
C ASN A 377 -6.59 -1.77 1.23
N VAL A 378 -6.00 -1.68 0.03
CA VAL A 378 -4.55 -1.47 -0.13
C VAL A 378 -4.13 0.01 -0.12
N GLY A 379 -5.08 0.92 0.12
CA GLY A 379 -4.88 2.35 0.30
C GLY A 379 -4.89 3.14 -1.00
N ALA A 380 -5.53 4.32 -0.97
CA ALA A 380 -5.55 5.26 -2.09
C ALA A 380 -4.23 6.07 -2.18
N GLY A 381 -3.54 6.24 -1.05
CA GLY A 381 -2.26 6.91 -0.95
C GLY A 381 -1.16 6.00 -0.43
N HIS A 382 -0.11 6.61 0.11
CA HIS A 382 1.01 5.90 0.73
C HIS A 382 1.81 6.85 1.63
N TRP A 383 2.42 6.32 2.69
CA TRP A 383 3.39 7.07 3.49
C TRP A 383 4.83 6.94 2.95
N LEU A 384 5.08 5.92 2.13
CA LEU A 384 6.31 5.68 1.36
C LEU A 384 5.95 5.62 -0.13
N PRO A 385 6.51 6.46 -1.02
CA PRO A 385 6.03 6.59 -2.39
C PRO A 385 6.52 5.47 -3.31
N PHE A 386 6.27 4.22 -2.96
CA PHE A 386 6.77 3.06 -3.71
C PHE A 386 5.73 1.95 -3.71
N ARG A 387 5.31 1.50 -4.90
CA ARG A 387 4.45 0.33 -5.06
C ARG A 387 4.88 -0.51 -6.26
N ILE A 388 4.89 -1.83 -6.12
CA ILE A 388 5.10 -2.79 -7.21
C ILE A 388 4.09 -3.94 -7.01
N GLY A 389 3.28 -4.25 -8.03
CA GLY A 389 2.30 -5.34 -7.98
C GLY A 389 1.16 -5.15 -6.95
N CYS A 390 1.02 -3.93 -6.43
CA CYS A 390 0.02 -3.54 -5.44
C CYS A 390 -0.40 -2.08 -5.68
N PRO A 391 -1.12 -1.79 -6.78
CA PRO A 391 -1.53 -0.43 -7.13
C PRO A 391 -2.36 0.20 -6.01
N ALA A 392 -2.39 1.52 -5.93
CA ALA A 392 -3.31 2.20 -5.02
C ALA A 392 -4.76 1.91 -5.44
N GLU A 393 -5.70 1.95 -4.51
CA GLU A 393 -7.09 1.62 -4.85
C GLU A 393 -8.14 2.50 -4.15
N VAL A 394 -9.30 2.56 -4.80
CA VAL A 394 -10.60 2.93 -4.23
C VAL A 394 -11.50 1.73 -4.41
N ALA A 395 -12.22 1.31 -3.36
CA ALA A 395 -13.09 0.14 -3.43
C ALA A 395 -14.57 0.57 -3.37
N VAL A 396 -15.43 -0.11 -4.14
CA VAL A 396 -16.88 0.08 -4.09
C VAL A 396 -17.57 -1.27 -3.95
N PHE A 397 -18.46 -1.36 -2.97
CA PHE A 397 -19.21 -2.57 -2.64
C PHE A 397 -20.68 -2.37 -2.99
N THR A 398 -21.25 -3.25 -3.81
CA THR A 398 -22.70 -3.35 -4.00
C THR A 398 -23.21 -4.49 -3.14
N LEU A 399 -24.01 -4.18 -2.12
CA LEU A 399 -24.57 -5.16 -1.21
C LEU A 399 -25.81 -5.80 -1.83
N ARG A 400 -25.90 -7.13 -1.77
CA ARG A 400 -27.04 -7.90 -2.29
C ARG A 400 -27.71 -8.68 -1.18
N SER A 401 -29.04 -8.64 -1.17
CA SER A 401 -29.86 -9.42 -0.26
C SER A 401 -29.98 -10.88 -0.74
N GLY A 402 -30.03 -11.82 0.21
CA GLY A 402 -30.23 -13.25 -0.07
C GLY A 402 -28.95 -14.09 -0.22
N ASP A 403 -29.14 -15.41 -0.22
CA ASP A 403 -28.11 -16.38 -0.53
C ASP A 403 -27.89 -16.50 -2.04
N LEU A 404 -26.66 -16.81 -2.45
CA LEU A 404 -26.39 -17.31 -3.81
C LEU A 404 -27.09 -18.66 -3.98
N GLY A 405 -28.36 -18.63 -4.37
CA GLY A 405 -29.13 -19.81 -4.71
C GLY A 405 -28.46 -20.55 -5.87
N GLY A 406 -27.81 -21.67 -5.57
CA GLY A 406 -27.36 -22.65 -6.56
C GLY A 406 -26.05 -22.31 -7.27
N LYS A 407 -25.03 -23.16 -7.05
CA LYS A 407 -23.90 -23.47 -7.96
C LYS A 407 -23.52 -22.39 -8.99
N VAL A 408 -23.15 -21.20 -8.54
CA VAL A 408 -22.21 -20.37 -9.29
C VAL A 408 -20.92 -20.47 -8.52
N GLY A 409 -19.96 -21.21 -9.09
CA GLY A 409 -18.59 -21.22 -8.63
C GLY A 409 -18.02 -19.82 -8.83
N LEU A 410 -18.30 -18.91 -7.90
CA LEU A 410 -17.37 -17.83 -7.61
C LEU A 410 -16.07 -18.55 -7.30
N LYS A 411 -15.08 -18.36 -8.18
CA LYS A 411 -13.71 -18.69 -7.87
C LYS A 411 -13.40 -17.99 -6.56
N VAL A 412 -13.50 -18.74 -5.48
CA VAL A 412 -12.85 -18.41 -4.24
C VAL A 412 -11.39 -18.45 -4.62
N ASP A 413 -10.81 -17.27 -4.84
CA ASP A 413 -9.37 -17.12 -4.87
C ASP A 413 -8.86 -17.34 -3.44
N LYS A 414 -8.92 -18.60 -2.99
CA LYS A 414 -7.96 -19.17 -2.04
C LYS A 414 -6.56 -19.21 -2.67
N GLU A 415 -6.45 -18.86 -3.95
CA GLU A 415 -5.22 -18.61 -4.69
C GLU A 415 -5.31 -17.30 -5.51
N CYS A 416 -5.32 -16.12 -4.87
CA CYS A 416 -4.86 -14.92 -5.59
C CYS A 416 -3.31 -14.90 -5.61
N GLY A 417 -2.76 -15.96 -6.21
CA GLY A 417 -1.36 -16.21 -6.49
C GLY A 417 -0.99 -16.08 -7.98
N SER A 418 -1.99 -16.02 -8.87
CA SER A 418 -1.72 -16.11 -10.31
C SER A 418 -2.86 -15.56 -11.16
N GLN A 419 -2.92 -14.23 -11.33
CA GLN A 419 -3.36 -13.66 -12.61
C GLN A 419 -2.41 -12.52 -12.96
N VAL A 420 -1.42 -12.86 -13.78
CA VAL A 420 -0.50 -11.93 -14.41
C VAL A 420 -1.25 -11.28 -15.56
N ALA A 421 -1.45 -9.96 -15.50
CA ALA A 421 -1.74 -9.17 -16.69
C ALA A 421 -0.59 -9.39 -17.68
N GLY A 422 -0.88 -10.03 -18.80
CA GLY A 422 0.08 -10.25 -19.87
C GLY A 422 0.57 -8.91 -20.40
N PHE A 423 1.87 -8.66 -20.28
CA PHE A 423 2.56 -7.63 -21.06
C PHE A 423 2.52 -8.06 -22.53
N HIS A 424 1.58 -7.53 -23.31
CA HIS A 424 1.69 -7.56 -24.78
C HIS A 424 2.62 -6.42 -25.22
N ILE A 425 3.88 -6.78 -25.48
CA ILE A 425 4.80 -5.97 -26.26
C ILE A 425 4.45 -6.23 -27.73
N ASN A 426 3.80 -5.27 -28.38
CA ASN A 426 3.46 -5.39 -29.79
C ASN A 426 4.71 -5.07 -30.63
N SER A 427 5.52 -6.09 -30.94
CA SER A 427 6.60 -6.01 -31.92
C SER A 427 6.14 -6.65 -33.24
N GLY A 428 5.31 -5.93 -34.00
CA GLY A 428 4.92 -6.31 -35.34
C GLY A 428 5.94 -5.83 -36.36
N ILE A 429 7.04 -6.57 -36.54
CA ILE A 429 7.80 -6.56 -37.80
C ILE A 429 7.03 -7.45 -38.76
N VAL A 430 6.54 -6.88 -39.86
CA VAL A 430 5.93 -7.64 -40.97
C VAL A 430 7.04 -8.05 -41.94
N PRO A 431 7.30 -9.34 -42.18
CA PRO A 431 8.04 -9.78 -43.35
C PRO A 431 7.10 -9.85 -44.56
N GLY A 432 7.56 -9.32 -45.68
CA GLY A 432 6.83 -9.29 -46.94
C GLY A 432 6.55 -10.68 -47.52
N GLY A 433 5.46 -10.74 -48.29
CA GLY A 433 5.13 -11.85 -49.18
C GLY A 433 4.53 -11.29 -50.46
N ASN A 434 5.27 -11.45 -51.56
CA ASN A 434 4.84 -11.18 -52.92
C ASN A 434 3.77 -12.21 -53.37
N SER A 435 2.73 -11.73 -54.06
CA SER A 435 1.99 -12.47 -55.10
C SER A 435 1.55 -11.43 -56.13
N ILE A 436 2.28 -11.28 -57.23
CA ILE A 436 1.95 -11.85 -58.56
C ILE A 436 0.49 -11.56 -58.93
N ALA A 437 0.32 -10.57 -59.80
CA ALA A 437 -0.87 -10.34 -60.61
C ALA A 437 -0.40 -10.30 -62.07
N ASP A 438 -1.08 -11.09 -62.90
CA ASP A 438 -1.25 -11.07 -64.35
C ASP A 438 -0.28 -10.23 -65.21
N GLY A 439 0.45 -10.96 -66.06
CA GLY A 439 1.33 -10.46 -67.12
C GLY A 439 2.24 -11.58 -67.62
#